data_AF-A0A1J3J5P0-F1
#
_entry.id   AF-A0A1J3J5P0-F1
#
_cell.length_a   1.000
_cell.length_b   1.000
_cell.length_c   1.000
_cell.angle_alpha   90.00
_cell.angle_beta   90.00
_cell.angle_gamma   90.00
#
_symmetry.space_group_name_H-M   'P 1'
#
loop_
_entity.id
_entity.type
_entity.pdbx_description
1 polymer ?
#
loop_
_entity_poly.entity_id
_entity_poly.type
_entity_poly.pdbx_seq_one_letter_code
_entity_poly.pdbx_strand_id
1 'polypeptide(L)'
;AGETLESYHWLLKVCLSLMKCSPQTIVTDRCKPLEAAVSQVFPRSLHRFSLTHIMRKIPEKLGGLHNYDGVRKAFTKAVYDTLKVVEFEAAWGFMVHSFGVIDNEWLRSLYEDRARWAPVYLKDTFFAGIATARPGETLNPFFERYVHKQTPLKEFLDKYELALHKKHREETLSDIESLASNTAELKTKCSFETQLSRVYTRDMFKKFQVEVEEMYSCFSTTQLHVDGPFVIFLVKERVQGESNRREIRDFEVLYNRSVGEVRCICSCFNFYGYLCRHALCVLNFNGVEEVPLRYVLPRWRKDFKRIQAAADNGLNGGFVNGTDRVQWFDQLYKNALQVVEEGTVSLDHYKVAMQVLQQSLERVHSVEDKQE
;
A
#
# COMPACT_ATOMS: atom_id res chain seq x y z
N ALA A 1 -27.63 -4.84 -2.02
CA ALA A 1 -27.52 -5.28 -0.61
C ALA A 1 -27.71 -4.06 0.29
N GLY A 2 -28.30 -4.23 1.47
CA GLY A 2 -28.46 -3.11 2.43
C GLY A 2 -27.13 -2.77 3.10
N GLU A 3 -26.89 -1.50 3.41
CA GLU A 3 -25.75 -1.04 4.22
C GLU A 3 -26.02 -1.30 5.72
N THR A 4 -26.28 -2.56 6.07
CA THR A 4 -26.65 -2.98 7.43
C THR A 4 -25.49 -3.68 8.16
N LEU A 5 -25.59 -3.76 9.49
CA LEU A 5 -24.60 -4.45 10.32
C LEU A 5 -24.46 -5.91 9.91
N GLU A 6 -25.57 -6.61 9.70
CA GLU A 6 -25.61 -8.02 9.34
C GLU A 6 -24.91 -8.28 8.00
N SER A 7 -25.15 -7.39 7.03
CA SER A 7 -24.57 -7.47 5.69
C SER A 7 -23.04 -7.30 5.75
N TYR A 8 -22.54 -6.31 6.48
CA TYR A 8 -21.10 -6.10 6.66
C TYR A 8 -20.46 -7.20 7.51
N HIS A 9 -21.12 -7.62 8.58
CA HIS A 9 -20.61 -8.68 9.45
C HIS A 9 -20.45 -10.01 8.68
N TRP A 10 -21.44 -10.37 7.85
CA TRP A 10 -21.33 -11.52 6.95
C TRP A 10 -20.15 -11.38 5.99
N LEU A 11 -20.04 -10.24 5.28
CA LEU A 11 -18.95 -9.99 4.33
C LEU A 11 -17.58 -10.11 4.99
N LEU A 12 -17.39 -9.47 6.14
CA LEU A 12 -16.12 -9.46 6.87
C LEU A 12 -15.77 -10.86 7.41
N LYS A 13 -16.75 -11.66 7.84
CA LYS A 13 -16.52 -13.06 8.22
C LYS A 13 -16.06 -13.91 7.04
N VAL A 14 -16.67 -13.73 5.87
CA VAL A 14 -16.23 -14.41 4.64
C VAL A 14 -14.80 -13.99 4.30
N CYS A 15 -14.49 -12.69 4.32
CA CYS A 15 -13.12 -12.20 4.12
C CYS A 15 -12.12 -12.83 5.09
N LEU A 16 -12.44 -12.91 6.39
CA LEU A 16 -11.58 -13.53 7.39
C LEU A 16 -11.33 -15.03 7.09
N SER A 17 -12.37 -15.76 6.68
CA SER A 17 -12.24 -17.18 6.32
C SER A 17 -11.29 -17.41 5.14
N LEU A 18 -11.28 -16.49 4.17
CA LEU A 18 -10.39 -16.54 3.00
C LEU A 18 -8.95 -16.12 3.31
N MET A 19 -8.76 -15.07 4.12
CA MET A 19 -7.43 -14.56 4.46
C MET A 19 -6.65 -15.48 5.40
N LYS A 20 -7.34 -16.35 6.16
CA LYS A 20 -6.78 -17.24 7.21
C LYS A 20 -6.03 -16.52 8.35
N CYS A 21 -5.82 -15.21 8.26
CA CYS A 21 -5.25 -14.36 9.30
C CYS A 21 -6.03 -13.05 9.42
N SER A 22 -5.95 -12.41 10.61
CA SER A 22 -6.54 -11.09 10.81
C SER A 22 -5.56 -10.00 10.35
N PRO A 23 -6.00 -9.01 9.54
CA PRO A 23 -5.16 -7.90 9.15
C PRO A 23 -4.79 -7.05 10.38
N GLN A 24 -3.61 -6.45 10.39
CA GLN A 24 -3.20 -5.56 11.49
C GLN A 24 -3.97 -4.24 11.47
N THR A 25 -4.22 -3.69 10.28
CA THR A 25 -4.92 -2.42 10.06
C THR A 25 -6.07 -2.65 9.10
N ILE A 26 -7.23 -2.09 9.42
CA ILE A 26 -8.41 -2.08 8.55
C ILE A 26 -8.78 -0.63 8.28
N VAL A 27 -8.88 -0.28 7.00
CA VAL A 27 -9.29 1.06 6.56
C VAL A 27 -10.64 0.95 5.89
N THR A 28 -11.64 1.69 6.38
CA THR A 28 -12.97 1.72 5.78
C THR A 28 -13.54 3.12 5.70
N ASP A 29 -14.69 3.25 5.06
CA ASP A 29 -15.52 4.43 5.16
C ASP A 29 -16.01 4.64 6.60
N ARG A 30 -16.30 5.90 6.93
CA ARG A 30 -16.93 6.29 8.19
C ARG A 30 -18.43 5.96 8.14
N CYS A 31 -18.80 4.83 8.74
CA CYS A 31 -20.16 4.29 8.77
C CYS A 31 -20.38 3.45 10.03
N LYS A 32 -21.43 3.74 10.82
CA LYS A 32 -21.70 3.09 12.12
C LYS A 32 -21.91 1.57 12.00
N PRO A 33 -22.76 1.06 11.07
CA PRO A 33 -22.86 -0.39 10.84
C PRO A 33 -21.53 -1.07 10.51
N LEU A 34 -20.72 -0.45 9.66
CA LEU A 34 -19.43 -1.01 9.26
C LEU A 34 -18.42 -1.04 10.40
N GLU A 35 -18.39 0.01 11.21
CA GLU A 35 -17.59 0.07 12.43
C GLU A 35 -17.97 -1.02 13.44
N ALA A 36 -19.27 -1.21 13.69
CA ALA A 36 -19.74 -2.27 14.57
C ALA A 36 -19.40 -3.66 14.00
N ALA A 37 -19.49 -3.86 12.69
CA ALA A 37 -19.10 -5.11 12.05
C ALA A 37 -17.59 -5.38 12.19
N VAL A 38 -16.74 -4.37 11.96
CA VAL A 38 -15.28 -4.49 12.09
C VAL A 38 -14.89 -4.82 13.53
N SER A 39 -15.48 -4.16 14.53
CA SER A 39 -15.15 -4.44 15.93
C SER A 39 -15.56 -5.84 16.38
N GLN A 40 -16.64 -6.40 15.84
CA GLN A 40 -17.08 -7.77 16.11
C GLN A 40 -16.21 -8.82 15.42
N VAL A 41 -15.84 -8.61 14.16
CA VAL A 41 -15.11 -9.63 13.37
C VAL A 41 -13.60 -9.54 13.59
N PHE A 42 -13.06 -8.34 13.80
CA PHE A 42 -11.63 -8.06 13.88
C PHE A 42 -11.26 -7.25 15.14
N PRO A 43 -11.51 -7.77 16.36
CA PRO A 43 -11.35 -7.01 17.60
C PRO A 43 -9.91 -6.59 17.91
N ARG A 44 -8.90 -7.23 17.27
CA ARG A 44 -7.48 -6.91 17.45
C ARG A 44 -6.91 -6.00 16.37
N SER A 45 -7.68 -5.72 15.32
CA SER A 45 -7.22 -4.91 14.20
C SER A 45 -7.41 -3.42 14.51
N LEU A 46 -6.45 -2.60 14.07
CA LEU A 46 -6.56 -1.15 14.16
C LEU A 46 -7.53 -0.65 13.10
N HIS A 47 -8.72 -0.21 13.51
CA HIS A 47 -9.73 0.32 12.60
C HIS A 47 -9.57 1.83 12.38
N ARG A 48 -9.30 2.22 11.13
CA ARG A 48 -9.07 3.60 10.68
C ARG A 48 -10.06 3.99 9.58
N PHE A 49 -10.34 5.28 9.47
CA PHE A 49 -11.20 5.79 8.41
C PHE A 49 -10.40 6.21 7.18
N SER A 50 -10.96 5.95 6.00
CA SER A 50 -10.35 6.33 4.73
C SER A 50 -10.35 7.85 4.57
N LEU A 51 -9.14 8.42 4.60
CA LEU A 51 -8.93 9.84 4.33
C LEU A 51 -9.45 10.22 2.93
N THR A 52 -9.26 9.36 1.91
CA THR A 52 -9.78 9.59 0.56
C THR A 52 -11.30 9.80 0.55
N HIS A 53 -12.04 8.98 1.30
CA HIS A 53 -13.50 9.09 1.40
C HIS A 53 -13.94 10.32 2.18
N ILE A 54 -13.19 10.71 3.22
CA ILE A 54 -13.43 11.95 3.95
C ILE A 54 -13.23 13.15 3.01
N MET A 55 -12.10 13.19 2.28
CA MET A 55 -11.80 14.26 1.33
C MET A 55 -12.86 14.36 0.23
N ARG A 56 -13.37 13.22 -0.28
CA ARG A 56 -14.44 13.20 -1.29
C ARG A 56 -15.77 13.75 -0.78
N LYS A 57 -16.06 13.64 0.51
CA LYS A 57 -17.28 14.19 1.13
C LYS A 57 -17.20 15.70 1.41
N ILE A 58 -16.02 16.31 1.34
CA ILE A 58 -15.85 17.75 1.61
C ILE A 58 -16.73 18.63 0.70
N PRO A 59 -16.73 18.47 -0.64
CA PRO A 59 -17.60 19.26 -1.50
C PRO A 59 -19.08 19.05 -1.20
N GLU A 60 -19.49 17.81 -0.92
CA GLU A 60 -20.90 17.48 -0.61
C GLU A 60 -21.35 18.10 0.71
N LYS A 61 -20.46 18.14 1.72
CA LYS A 61 -20.79 18.59 3.09
C LYS A 61 -20.59 20.08 3.31
N LEU A 62 -19.64 20.68 2.61
CA LEU A 62 -19.21 22.06 2.83
C LEU A 62 -19.40 22.96 1.59
N GLY A 63 -19.77 22.41 0.43
CA GLY A 63 -19.87 23.15 -0.83
C GLY A 63 -20.92 24.26 -0.84
N GLY A 64 -21.91 24.21 0.06
CA GLY A 64 -22.90 25.27 0.24
C GLY A 64 -22.42 26.47 1.06
N LEU A 65 -21.22 26.42 1.62
CA LEU A 65 -20.67 27.53 2.41
C LEU A 65 -20.19 28.66 1.52
N HIS A 66 -20.52 29.90 1.87
CA HIS A 66 -20.06 31.10 1.15
C HIS A 66 -18.52 31.18 1.03
N ASN A 67 -17.81 30.68 2.04
CA ASN A 67 -16.35 30.65 2.12
C ASN A 67 -15.75 29.26 1.83
N TYR A 68 -16.47 28.40 1.11
CA TYR A 68 -16.09 27.01 0.83
C TYR A 68 -14.64 26.84 0.35
N ASP A 69 -14.18 27.66 -0.61
CA ASP A 69 -12.82 27.54 -1.13
C ASP A 69 -11.76 27.79 -0.06
N GLY A 70 -12.01 28.75 0.83
CA GLY A 70 -11.14 29.06 1.97
C GLY A 70 -11.11 27.91 2.98
N VAL A 71 -12.29 27.39 3.35
CA VAL A 71 -12.43 26.24 4.26
C VAL A 71 -11.75 25.01 3.67
N ARG A 72 -11.98 24.69 2.40
CA ARG A 72 -11.36 23.55 1.71
C ARG A 72 -9.83 23.66 1.72
N LYS A 73 -9.27 24.84 1.39
CA LYS A 73 -7.81 25.06 1.41
C LYS A 73 -7.24 24.90 2.82
N ALA A 74 -7.88 25.51 3.82
CA ALA A 74 -7.46 25.40 5.21
C ALA A 74 -7.54 23.96 5.74
N PHE A 75 -8.58 23.21 5.36
CA PHE A 75 -8.73 21.80 5.68
C PHE A 75 -7.60 20.96 5.07
N THR A 76 -7.36 21.10 3.76
CA THR A 76 -6.27 20.40 3.06
C THR A 76 -4.93 20.70 3.70
N LYS A 77 -4.65 21.96 4.02
CA LYS A 77 -3.43 22.37 4.73
C LYS A 77 -3.33 21.72 6.10
N ALA A 78 -4.39 21.76 6.90
CA ALA A 78 -4.41 21.13 8.22
C ALA A 78 -4.09 19.62 8.13
N VAL A 79 -4.65 18.92 7.14
CA VAL A 79 -4.47 17.47 6.98
C VAL A 79 -3.09 17.08 6.45
N TYR A 80 -2.59 17.77 5.43
CA TYR A 80 -1.43 17.33 4.65
C TYR A 80 -0.14 18.08 4.94
N ASP A 81 -0.22 19.31 5.47
CA ASP A 81 0.97 20.13 5.73
C ASP A 81 1.42 20.11 7.18
N THR A 82 0.60 19.57 8.09
CA THR A 82 0.97 19.47 9.50
C THR A 82 1.69 18.16 9.77
N LEU A 83 2.79 18.25 10.51
CA LEU A 83 3.56 17.09 10.93
C LEU A 83 3.27 16.77 12.38
N LYS A 84 3.12 17.76 13.26
CA LYS A 84 2.90 17.52 14.69
C LYS A 84 1.42 17.65 15.05
N VAL A 85 0.98 16.91 16.08
CA VAL A 85 -0.39 17.02 16.60
C VAL A 85 -0.72 18.46 16.98
N VAL A 86 0.20 19.17 17.63
CA VAL A 86 0.01 20.59 17.99
C VAL A 86 -0.21 21.50 16.78
N GLU A 87 0.47 21.23 15.66
CA GLU A 87 0.30 21.99 14.41
C GLU A 87 -1.07 21.70 13.79
N PHE A 88 -1.50 20.44 13.79
CA PHE A 88 -2.84 20.05 13.35
C PHE A 88 -3.93 20.72 14.17
N GLU A 89 -3.83 20.67 15.50
CA GLU A 89 -4.83 21.27 16.40
C GLU A 89 -4.89 22.79 16.21
N ALA A 90 -3.75 23.46 16.05
CA ALA A 90 -3.69 24.88 15.75
C ALA A 90 -4.31 25.21 14.37
N ALA A 91 -3.96 24.45 13.32
CA ALA A 91 -4.48 24.66 11.97
C ALA A 91 -5.99 24.38 11.88
N TRP A 92 -6.46 23.33 12.54
CA TRP A 92 -7.89 23.00 12.65
C TRP A 92 -8.65 24.07 13.41
N GLY A 93 -8.13 24.49 14.57
CA GLY A 93 -8.67 25.58 15.37
C GLY A 93 -8.78 26.87 14.57
N PHE A 94 -7.71 27.27 13.88
CA PHE A 94 -7.72 28.43 12.98
C PHE A 94 -8.82 28.31 11.92
N MET A 95 -8.92 27.18 11.24
CA MET A 95 -9.95 26.95 10.22
C MET A 95 -11.37 27.14 10.79
N VAL A 96 -11.72 26.48 11.90
CA VAL A 96 -13.11 26.53 12.39
C VAL A 96 -13.51 27.91 12.91
N HIS A 97 -12.58 28.66 13.50
CA HIS A 97 -12.84 30.01 14.02
C HIS A 97 -12.82 31.06 12.91
N SER A 98 -11.79 31.09 12.06
CA SER A 98 -11.63 32.11 11.02
C SER A 98 -12.69 32.04 9.93
N PHE A 99 -13.24 30.85 9.68
CA PHE A 99 -14.32 30.66 8.71
C PHE A 99 -15.72 30.57 9.34
N GLY A 100 -15.83 30.70 10.67
CA GLY A 100 -17.14 30.66 11.36
C GLY A 100 -17.89 29.34 11.20
N VAL A 101 -17.16 28.22 11.09
CA VAL A 101 -17.74 26.87 10.85
C VAL A 101 -17.69 25.98 12.09
N ILE A 102 -17.44 26.55 13.27
CA ILE A 102 -17.37 25.82 14.54
C ILE A 102 -18.65 25.04 14.86
N ASP A 103 -19.80 25.56 14.45
CA ASP A 103 -21.10 24.93 14.71
C ASP A 103 -21.50 23.88 13.68
N ASN A 104 -20.68 23.67 12.64
CA ASN A 104 -20.95 22.67 11.61
C ASN A 104 -20.87 21.25 12.21
N GLU A 105 -22.02 20.58 12.28
CA GLU A 105 -22.15 19.26 12.90
C GLU A 105 -21.23 18.21 12.26
N TRP A 106 -21.05 18.26 10.95
CA TRP A 106 -20.20 17.30 10.24
C TRP A 106 -18.72 17.49 10.60
N LEU A 107 -18.22 18.74 10.62
CA LEU A 107 -16.85 19.05 11.04
C LEU A 107 -16.61 18.70 12.51
N ARG A 108 -17.55 19.02 13.41
CA ARG A 108 -17.44 18.66 14.83
C ARG A 108 -17.32 17.15 15.02
N SER A 109 -18.22 16.41 14.38
CA SER A 109 -18.23 14.96 14.45
C SER A 109 -16.98 14.33 13.79
N LEU A 110 -16.45 14.94 12.73
CA LEU A 110 -15.20 14.51 12.11
C LEU A 110 -14.00 14.78 13.03
N TYR A 111 -13.99 15.90 13.75
CA TYR A 111 -12.93 16.25 14.72
C TYR A 111 -12.90 15.30 15.92
N GLU A 112 -14.06 14.87 16.42
CA GLU A 112 -14.15 13.86 17.48
C GLU A 112 -13.43 12.56 17.08
N ASP A 113 -13.53 12.18 15.81
CA ASP A 113 -12.91 10.99 15.23
C ASP A 113 -11.46 11.20 14.73
N ARG A 114 -10.83 12.37 14.95
CA ARG A 114 -9.52 12.73 14.35
C ARG A 114 -8.42 11.69 14.55
N ALA A 115 -8.39 11.03 15.70
CA ALA A 115 -7.41 9.98 15.99
C ALA A 115 -7.52 8.73 15.08
N ARG A 116 -8.62 8.60 14.32
CA ARG A 116 -8.89 7.47 13.42
C ARG A 116 -8.64 7.78 11.95
N TRP A 117 -8.43 9.03 11.58
CA TRP A 117 -8.35 9.43 10.17
C TRP A 117 -7.28 10.46 9.83
N ALA A 118 -6.94 11.36 10.77
CA ALA A 118 -6.02 12.45 10.49
C ALA A 118 -4.57 11.92 10.52
N PRO A 119 -3.76 12.09 9.45
CA PRO A 119 -2.44 11.47 9.32
C PRO A 119 -1.50 11.70 10.51
N VAL A 120 -1.54 12.88 11.14
CA VAL A 120 -0.69 13.21 12.31
C VAL A 120 -0.90 12.27 13.50
N TYR A 121 -2.09 11.68 13.64
CA TYR A 121 -2.46 10.74 14.70
C TYR A 121 -2.24 9.28 14.29
N LEU A 122 -1.98 9.02 13.00
CA LEU A 122 -1.90 7.66 12.45
C LEU A 122 -0.46 7.18 12.26
N LYS A 123 0.51 7.96 12.73
CA LYS A 123 1.95 7.73 12.50
C LYS A 123 2.44 6.38 13.00
N ASP A 124 1.86 5.83 14.05
CA ASP A 124 2.24 4.51 14.59
C ASP A 124 1.49 3.34 13.92
N THR A 125 0.62 3.61 12.94
CA THR A 125 -0.16 2.58 12.23
C THR A 125 0.47 2.28 10.86
N PHE A 126 0.64 1.01 10.54
CA PHE A 126 1.17 0.57 9.24
C PHE A 126 0.04 0.42 8.21
N PHE A 127 0.16 1.08 7.05
CA PHE A 127 -0.85 1.13 5.97
C PHE A 127 -0.36 0.58 4.64
N ALA A 128 0.96 0.56 4.41
CA ALA A 128 1.57 -0.04 3.21
C ALA A 128 0.95 0.42 1.87
N GLY A 129 0.67 1.72 1.75
CA GLY A 129 0.16 2.39 0.56
C GLY A 129 -1.36 2.56 0.50
N ILE A 130 -2.11 2.07 1.50
CA ILE A 130 -3.57 2.20 1.53
C ILE A 130 -4.02 3.58 2.05
N ALA A 131 -3.19 4.25 2.85
CA ALA A 131 -3.45 5.61 3.30
C ALA A 131 -3.00 6.61 2.22
N THR A 132 -3.94 7.42 1.69
CA THR A 132 -3.63 8.55 0.81
C THR A 132 -3.17 9.75 1.64
N ALA A 133 -1.99 9.62 2.27
CA ALA A 133 -1.46 10.56 3.26
C ALA A 133 -0.75 11.77 2.63
N ARG A 134 -0.61 11.85 1.30
CA ARG A 134 -0.10 13.03 0.57
C ARG A 134 -1.19 13.67 -0.29
N PRO A 135 -1.12 15.00 -0.55
CA PRO A 135 -2.04 15.68 -1.46
C PRO A 135 -2.01 15.05 -2.86
N GLY A 136 -3.18 14.99 -3.50
CA GLY A 136 -3.32 14.50 -4.87
C GLY A 136 -3.25 12.98 -5.04
N GLU A 137 -2.94 12.22 -3.98
CA GLU A 137 -3.02 10.76 -4.02
C GLU A 137 -4.47 10.29 -4.09
N THR A 138 -4.76 9.42 -5.06
CA THR A 138 -6.05 8.77 -5.21
C THR A 138 -5.88 7.26 -5.22
N LEU A 139 -6.83 6.55 -4.59
CA LEU A 139 -6.96 5.11 -4.77
C LEU A 139 -7.85 4.87 -5.98
N ASN A 140 -7.35 4.13 -6.96
CA ASN A 140 -8.16 3.69 -8.10
C ASN A 140 -9.01 2.50 -7.66
N PRO A 141 -10.35 2.62 -7.53
CA PRO A 141 -11.19 1.50 -7.18
C PRO A 141 -11.12 0.44 -8.29
N PHE A 142 -10.96 -0.82 -7.91
CA PHE A 142 -10.76 -1.94 -8.84
C PHE A 142 -11.78 -1.97 -9.99
N PHE A 143 -13.05 -1.68 -9.68
CA PHE A 143 -14.17 -1.77 -10.63
C PHE A 143 -14.58 -0.42 -11.26
N GLU A 144 -13.90 0.70 -10.97
CA GLU A 144 -14.38 2.05 -11.34
C GLU A 144 -14.63 2.22 -12.85
N ARG A 145 -13.80 1.59 -13.70
CA ARG A 145 -13.91 1.67 -15.16
C ARG A 145 -14.81 0.60 -15.77
N TYR A 146 -15.30 -0.34 -14.97
CA TYR A 146 -16.06 -1.49 -15.43
C TYR A 146 -17.53 -1.35 -15.00
N VAL A 147 -17.79 -1.12 -13.71
CA VAL A 147 -19.13 -1.14 -13.14
C VAL A 147 -19.56 0.26 -12.72
N HIS A 148 -20.80 0.63 -13.04
CA HIS A 148 -21.44 1.89 -12.61
C HIS A 148 -22.83 1.60 -12.04
N LYS A 149 -23.47 2.61 -11.42
CA LYS A 149 -24.72 2.45 -10.68
C LYS A 149 -25.88 1.85 -11.51
N GLN A 150 -25.86 2.06 -12.83
CA GLN A 150 -26.88 1.59 -13.75
C GLN A 150 -26.55 0.26 -14.45
N THR A 151 -25.41 -0.38 -14.12
CA THR A 151 -25.03 -1.67 -14.73
C THR A 151 -26.02 -2.77 -14.30
N PRO A 152 -26.75 -3.42 -15.22
CA PRO A 152 -27.63 -4.55 -14.91
C PRO A 152 -26.84 -5.74 -14.36
N LEU A 153 -27.49 -6.57 -13.52
CA LEU A 153 -26.83 -7.72 -12.89
C LEU A 153 -26.23 -8.71 -13.89
N LYS A 154 -26.88 -8.94 -15.04
CA LYS A 154 -26.36 -9.82 -16.09
C LYS A 154 -25.03 -9.29 -16.65
N GLU A 155 -24.97 -7.99 -16.93
CA GLU A 155 -23.77 -7.32 -17.43
C GLU A 155 -22.69 -7.20 -16.35
N PHE A 156 -23.08 -7.13 -15.06
CA PHE A 156 -22.13 -7.07 -13.95
C PHE A 156 -21.20 -8.28 -13.92
N LEU A 157 -21.72 -9.50 -14.13
CA LEU A 157 -20.90 -10.72 -14.10
C LEU A 157 -19.86 -10.71 -15.23
N ASP A 158 -20.28 -10.43 -16.46
CA ASP A 158 -19.39 -10.33 -17.62
C ASP A 158 -18.28 -9.28 -17.38
N LYS A 159 -18.66 -8.11 -16.84
CA LYS A 159 -17.70 -7.04 -16.53
C LYS A 159 -16.79 -7.36 -15.35
N TYR A 160 -17.28 -8.11 -14.36
CA TYR A 160 -16.49 -8.57 -13.24
C TYR A 160 -15.39 -9.51 -13.72
N GLU A 161 -15.74 -10.51 -14.52
CA GLU A 161 -14.78 -11.46 -15.10
C GLU A 161 -13.78 -10.75 -16.01
N LEU A 162 -14.24 -9.82 -16.84
CA LEU A 162 -13.37 -8.99 -17.68
C LEU A 162 -12.36 -8.18 -16.86
N ALA A 163 -12.82 -7.53 -15.78
CA ALA A 163 -11.96 -6.77 -14.88
C ALA A 163 -10.89 -7.66 -14.22
N LEU A 164 -11.30 -8.85 -13.75
CA LEU A 164 -10.40 -9.81 -13.13
C LEU A 164 -9.36 -10.34 -14.12
N HIS A 165 -9.79 -10.77 -15.30
CA HIS A 165 -8.89 -11.28 -16.34
C HIS A 165 -7.88 -10.22 -16.79
N LYS A 166 -8.35 -8.98 -17.01
CA LYS A 166 -7.46 -7.86 -17.34
C LYS A 166 -6.47 -7.57 -16.20
N LYS A 167 -6.91 -7.58 -14.94
CA LYS A 167 -6.02 -7.39 -13.79
C LYS A 167 -4.94 -8.47 -13.72
N HIS A 168 -5.32 -9.74 -13.80
CA HIS A 168 -4.36 -10.85 -13.77
C HIS A 168 -3.35 -10.76 -14.91
N ARG A 169 -3.79 -10.37 -16.11
CA ARG A 169 -2.89 -10.14 -17.25
C ARG A 169 -1.92 -9.00 -16.98
N GLU A 170 -2.39 -7.85 -16.49
CA GLU A 170 -1.55 -6.70 -16.15
C GLU A 170 -0.53 -7.04 -15.04
N GLU A 171 -0.94 -7.81 -14.02
CA GLU A 171 -0.05 -8.28 -12.96
C GLU A 171 1.01 -9.23 -13.48
N THR A 172 0.63 -10.18 -14.33
CA THR A 172 1.57 -11.14 -14.95
C THR A 172 2.60 -10.41 -15.81
N LEU A 173 2.17 -9.43 -16.63
CA LEU A 173 3.08 -8.60 -17.42
C LEU A 173 4.01 -7.79 -16.52
N SER A 174 3.49 -7.20 -15.44
CA SER A 174 4.27 -6.40 -14.50
C SER A 174 5.31 -7.25 -13.75
N ASP A 175 4.99 -8.50 -13.44
CA ASP A 175 5.91 -9.46 -12.81
C ASP A 175 7.03 -9.86 -13.77
N ILE A 176 6.69 -10.21 -15.02
CA ILE A 176 7.66 -10.54 -16.07
C ILE A 176 8.61 -9.35 -16.29
N GLU A 177 8.06 -8.14 -16.44
CA GLU A 177 8.85 -6.92 -16.61
C GLU A 177 9.76 -6.65 -15.41
N SER A 178 9.28 -6.89 -14.18
CA SER A 178 10.08 -6.72 -12.97
C SER A 178 11.23 -7.74 -12.87
N LEU A 179 11.02 -8.96 -13.35
CA LEU A 179 12.04 -10.02 -13.36
C LEU A 179 13.06 -9.84 -14.49
N ALA A 180 12.60 -9.46 -15.68
CA ALA A 180 13.45 -9.22 -16.85
C ALA A 180 14.31 -7.96 -16.69
N SER A 181 13.79 -6.95 -15.99
CA SER A 181 14.51 -5.71 -15.70
C SER A 181 15.50 -5.91 -14.55
N ASN A 182 16.56 -6.67 -14.78
CA ASN A 182 17.73 -6.71 -13.88
C ASN A 182 18.61 -5.45 -13.99
N THR A 183 18.22 -4.49 -14.82
CA THR A 183 18.91 -3.22 -15.08
C THR A 183 17.90 -2.07 -15.12
N ALA A 184 17.12 -1.87 -14.06
CA ALA A 184 16.34 -0.64 -13.94
C ALA A 184 17.30 0.55 -14.05
N GLU A 185 16.95 1.54 -14.87
CA GLU A 185 17.79 2.73 -15.06
C GLU A 185 17.95 3.46 -13.73
N LEU A 186 19.20 3.56 -13.27
CA LEU A 186 19.54 4.33 -12.07
C LEU A 186 19.65 5.81 -12.47
N LYS A 187 19.00 6.67 -11.70
CA LYS A 187 19.06 8.12 -11.88
C LYS A 187 20.21 8.75 -11.09
N THR A 188 20.65 8.08 -10.04
CA THR A 188 21.73 8.54 -9.18
C THR A 188 22.81 7.47 -9.04
N LYS A 189 23.92 7.84 -8.40
CA LYS A 189 24.97 6.89 -8.00
C LYS A 189 24.81 6.43 -6.54
N CYS A 190 23.63 6.64 -5.95
CA CYS A 190 23.36 6.28 -4.56
C CYS A 190 23.33 4.75 -4.40
N SER A 191 23.99 4.26 -3.35
CA SER A 191 24.03 2.82 -3.03
C SER A 191 22.65 2.27 -2.69
N PHE A 192 21.79 3.04 -2.01
CA PHE A 192 20.41 2.64 -1.71
C PHE A 192 19.59 2.37 -2.97
N GLU A 193 19.75 3.21 -3.99
CA GLU A 193 19.09 3.02 -5.29
C GLU A 193 19.58 1.74 -5.97
N THR A 194 20.90 1.54 -5.98
CA THR A 194 21.54 0.37 -6.56
C THR A 194 21.06 -0.91 -5.87
N GLN A 195 21.00 -0.92 -4.54
CA GLN A 195 20.53 -2.05 -3.74
C GLN A 195 19.06 -2.37 -4.06
N LEU A 196 18.16 -1.39 -3.99
CA LEU A 196 16.72 -1.64 -4.12
C LEU A 196 16.26 -1.85 -5.56
N SER A 197 17.01 -1.41 -6.58
CA SER A 197 16.75 -1.77 -7.98
C SER A 197 16.83 -3.28 -8.23
N ARG A 198 17.67 -3.99 -7.46
CA ARG A 198 17.83 -5.44 -7.57
C ARG A 198 16.75 -6.23 -6.84
N VAL A 199 16.07 -5.61 -5.87
CA VAL A 199 15.20 -6.30 -4.92
C VAL A 199 13.72 -5.99 -5.16
N TYR A 200 13.36 -4.72 -5.36
CA TYR A 200 11.97 -4.31 -5.47
C TYR A 200 11.34 -4.67 -6.82
N THR A 201 10.02 -4.81 -6.83
CA THR A 201 9.24 -4.75 -8.07
C THR A 201 9.43 -3.39 -8.74
N ARG A 202 9.26 -3.31 -10.06
CA ARG A 202 9.53 -2.09 -10.82
C ARG A 202 8.74 -0.89 -10.30
N ASP A 203 7.46 -1.09 -9.98
CA ASP A 203 6.59 -0.01 -9.52
C ASP A 203 6.98 0.51 -8.13
N MET A 204 7.38 -0.39 -7.22
CA MET A 204 7.86 0.01 -5.91
C MET A 204 9.23 0.67 -6.00
N PHE A 205 10.12 0.17 -6.87
CA PHE A 205 11.41 0.80 -7.14
C PHE A 205 11.23 2.23 -7.65
N LYS A 206 10.34 2.49 -8.62
CA LYS A 206 10.08 3.85 -9.12
C LYS A 206 9.64 4.82 -8.01
N LYS A 207 8.77 4.38 -7.09
CA LYS A 207 8.34 5.20 -5.94
C LYS A 207 9.51 5.51 -5.00
N PHE A 208 10.32 4.49 -4.69
CA PHE A 208 11.51 4.66 -3.85
C PHE A 208 12.57 5.55 -4.54
N GLN A 209 12.76 5.40 -5.84
CA GLN A 209 13.72 6.16 -6.64
C GLN A 209 13.44 7.67 -6.60
N VAL A 210 12.17 8.09 -6.55
CA VAL A 210 11.80 9.49 -6.31
C VAL A 210 12.30 9.98 -4.95
N GLU A 211 12.21 9.17 -3.90
CA GLU A 211 12.75 9.55 -2.59
C GLU A 211 14.28 9.66 -2.59
N VAL A 212 14.98 8.80 -3.33
CA VAL A 212 16.45 8.89 -3.49
C VAL A 212 16.85 10.11 -4.29
N GLU A 213 16.18 10.35 -5.43
CA GLU A 213 16.40 11.52 -6.27
C GLU A 213 16.23 12.77 -5.41
N GLU A 214 15.13 12.89 -4.69
CA GLU A 214 14.82 14.06 -3.86
C GLU A 214 15.67 14.18 -2.58
N MET A 215 16.65 13.31 -2.33
CA MET A 215 17.62 13.56 -1.25
C MET A 215 18.38 14.88 -1.45
N TYR A 216 18.54 15.38 -2.69
CA TYR A 216 19.19 16.68 -2.94
C TYR A 216 18.36 17.86 -2.38
N SER A 217 17.05 17.71 -2.18
CA SER A 217 16.20 18.76 -1.60
C SER A 217 16.50 18.95 -0.11
N CYS A 218 17.03 17.91 0.54
CA CYS A 218 17.48 17.89 1.92
C CYS A 218 18.90 18.49 2.02
N PHE A 219 18.99 19.78 2.29
CA PHE A 219 20.25 20.52 2.21
C PHE A 219 21.03 20.60 3.53
N SER A 220 20.42 20.16 4.63
CA SER A 220 21.06 20.14 5.94
C SER A 220 20.58 18.95 6.74
N THR A 221 21.52 18.22 7.33
CA THR A 221 21.28 17.16 8.31
C THR A 221 22.16 17.45 9.51
N THR A 222 21.55 17.75 10.66
CA THR A 222 22.26 18.10 11.89
C THR A 222 21.84 17.18 13.02
N GLN A 223 22.80 16.63 13.75
CA GLN A 223 22.52 15.93 15.00
C GLN A 223 22.12 16.96 16.07
N LEU A 224 20.99 16.73 16.74
CA LEU A 224 20.50 17.62 17.81
C LEU A 224 20.94 17.12 19.19
N HIS A 225 20.43 15.96 19.60
CA HIS A 225 20.71 15.37 20.91
C HIS A 225 20.56 13.85 20.87
N VAL A 226 21.04 13.21 21.93
CA VAL A 226 20.90 11.77 22.15
C VAL A 226 19.84 11.57 23.23
N ASP A 227 18.86 10.71 22.94
CA ASP A 227 17.80 10.29 23.85
C ASP A 227 17.85 8.77 24.01
N GLY A 228 18.53 8.33 25.08
CA GLY A 228 18.79 6.92 25.34
C GLY A 228 19.52 6.26 24.16
N PRO A 229 18.94 5.20 23.54
CA PRO A 229 19.57 4.51 22.42
C PRO A 229 19.34 5.20 21.07
N PHE A 230 18.54 6.28 21.01
CA PHE A 230 18.25 7.02 19.79
C PHE A 230 19.06 8.31 19.73
N VAL A 231 19.58 8.61 18.55
CA VAL A 231 20.12 9.92 18.20
C VAL A 231 19.07 10.65 17.36
N ILE A 232 18.73 11.87 17.74
CA ILE A 232 17.75 12.70 17.04
C ILE A 232 18.48 13.63 16.09
N PHE A 233 18.12 13.53 14.81
CA PHE A 233 18.59 14.37 13.72
C PHE A 233 17.49 15.32 13.26
N LEU A 234 17.89 16.50 12.82
CA LEU A 234 17.06 17.46 12.11
C LEU A 234 17.49 17.51 10.66
N VAL A 235 16.58 17.17 9.74
CA VAL A 235 16.79 17.28 8.30
C VAL A 235 15.98 18.46 7.78
N LYS A 236 16.65 19.43 7.13
CA LYS A 236 16.00 20.58 6.51
C LYS A 236 15.81 20.33 5.02
N GLU A 237 14.56 20.40 4.57
CA GLU A 237 14.17 20.22 3.17
C GLU A 237 13.70 21.54 2.56
N ARG A 238 14.07 21.79 1.31
CA ARG A 238 13.45 22.84 0.49
C ARG A 238 12.22 22.27 -0.23
N VAL A 239 11.05 22.78 0.14
CA VAL A 239 9.77 22.38 -0.45
C VAL A 239 9.26 23.49 -1.35
N GLN A 240 8.66 23.12 -2.48
CA GLN A 240 8.00 24.06 -3.37
C GLN A 240 6.68 24.54 -2.74
N GLY A 241 6.61 25.81 -2.31
CA GLY A 241 5.38 26.41 -1.79
C GLY A 241 4.42 26.86 -2.90
N GLU A 242 3.18 27.22 -2.51
CA GLU A 242 2.10 27.62 -3.43
C GLU A 242 2.44 28.83 -4.34
N SER A 243 3.38 29.70 -3.93
CA SER A 243 3.70 30.97 -4.61
C SER A 243 5.09 31.02 -5.25
N ASN A 244 5.64 29.89 -5.70
CA ASN A 244 7.03 29.77 -6.18
C ASN A 244 8.11 30.20 -5.16
N ARG A 245 7.73 30.41 -3.89
CA ARG A 245 8.66 30.62 -2.79
C ARG A 245 9.07 29.26 -2.25
N ARG A 246 10.37 29.03 -2.11
CA ARG A 246 10.91 27.84 -1.48
C ARG A 246 10.69 27.95 0.02
N GLU A 247 9.87 27.07 0.56
CA GLU A 247 9.67 26.95 2.01
C GLU A 247 10.72 25.96 2.56
N ILE A 248 11.23 26.24 3.75
CA ILE A 248 12.11 25.31 4.46
C ILE A 248 11.24 24.58 5.47
N ARG A 249 11.21 23.25 5.37
CA ARG A 249 10.55 22.38 6.35
C ARG A 249 11.58 21.56 7.10
N ASP A 250 11.32 21.41 8.40
CA ASP A 250 12.20 20.72 9.33
C ASP A 250 11.61 19.34 9.67
N PHE A 251 12.40 18.29 9.48
CA PHE A 251 12.00 16.91 9.71
C PHE A 251 12.89 16.26 10.78
N GLU A 252 12.27 15.90 11.90
CA GLU A 252 12.93 15.13 12.95
C GLU A 252 13.03 13.65 12.53
N VAL A 253 14.23 13.09 12.68
CA VAL A 253 14.54 11.70 12.36
C VAL A 253 15.27 11.07 13.53
N LEU A 254 14.67 10.04 14.11
CA LEU A 254 15.30 9.22 15.15
C LEU A 254 16.10 8.11 14.49
N TYR A 255 17.35 7.93 14.93
CA TYR A 255 18.21 6.86 14.46
C TYR A 255 18.83 6.10 15.62
N ASN A 256 18.71 4.79 15.63
CA ASN A 256 19.37 3.90 16.57
C ASN A 256 20.35 3.01 15.79
N ARG A 257 21.63 3.27 16.02
CA ARG A 257 22.74 2.58 15.33
C ARG A 257 22.84 1.10 15.71
N SER A 258 22.53 0.72 16.95
CA SER A 258 22.76 -0.66 17.42
C SER A 258 21.83 -1.67 16.77
N VAL A 259 20.59 -1.26 16.46
CA VAL A 259 19.57 -2.12 15.83
C VAL A 259 19.24 -1.70 14.39
N GLY A 260 19.97 -0.72 13.84
CA GLY A 260 19.75 -0.22 12.48
C GLY A 260 18.35 0.34 12.25
N GLU A 261 17.80 1.06 13.25
CA GLU A 261 16.46 1.61 13.20
C GLU A 261 16.47 3.09 12.85
N VAL A 262 15.66 3.50 11.88
CA VAL A 262 15.41 4.89 11.51
C VAL A 262 13.90 5.18 11.48
N ARG A 263 13.47 6.28 12.10
CA ARG A 263 12.08 6.74 12.11
C ARG A 263 12.04 8.23 11.78
N CYS A 264 11.38 8.60 10.70
CA CYS A 264 11.17 10.00 10.34
C CYS A 264 9.79 10.47 10.78
N ILE A 265 9.67 11.73 11.22
CA ILE A 265 8.41 12.36 11.59
C ILE A 265 7.36 12.32 10.47
N CYS A 266 7.75 12.28 9.19
CA CYS A 266 6.80 12.13 8.08
C CYS A 266 6.11 10.75 8.04
N SER A 267 6.65 9.76 8.77
CA SER A 267 6.11 8.39 8.87
C SER A 267 5.90 7.70 7.51
N CYS A 268 6.69 8.08 6.50
CA CYS A 268 6.59 7.55 5.14
C CYS A 268 6.65 6.01 5.10
N PHE A 269 7.52 5.41 5.91
CA PHE A 269 7.58 3.95 5.99
C PHE A 269 6.27 3.35 6.49
N ASN A 270 5.63 3.96 7.48
CA ASN A 270 4.37 3.45 8.03
C ASN A 270 3.22 3.62 7.03
N PHE A 271 3.18 4.76 6.34
CA PHE A 271 2.14 5.01 5.33
C PHE A 271 2.32 4.21 4.04
N TYR A 272 3.55 4.03 3.55
CA TYR A 272 3.82 3.52 2.21
C TYR A 272 4.69 2.26 2.15
N GLY A 273 5.42 1.93 3.22
CA GLY A 273 6.26 0.73 3.31
C GLY A 273 7.64 0.86 2.67
N TYR A 274 8.14 2.08 2.44
CA TYR A 274 9.51 2.39 2.03
C TYR A 274 10.02 3.66 2.72
N LEU A 275 11.34 3.79 2.86
CA LEU A 275 11.97 4.93 3.54
C LEU A 275 11.84 6.22 2.72
N CYS A 276 11.61 7.35 3.42
CA CYS A 276 11.65 8.67 2.79
C CYS A 276 13.07 9.19 2.63
N ARG A 277 13.22 10.20 1.77
CA ARG A 277 14.44 11.01 1.60
C ARG A 277 15.11 11.43 2.92
N HIS A 278 14.34 11.86 3.93
CA HIS A 278 14.92 12.29 5.23
C HIS A 278 15.59 11.15 5.99
N ALA A 279 14.94 9.97 6.02
CA ALA A 279 15.51 8.79 6.65
C ALA A 279 16.77 8.34 5.91
N LEU A 280 16.76 8.38 4.56
CA LEU A 280 17.92 8.08 3.73
C LEU A 280 19.07 9.07 3.95
N CYS A 281 18.79 10.37 4.10
CA CYS A 281 19.80 11.37 4.43
C CYS A 281 20.49 11.06 5.77
N VAL A 282 19.74 10.66 6.79
CA VAL A 282 20.31 10.29 8.09
C VAL A 282 21.12 8.99 8.01
N LEU A 283 20.65 7.98 7.29
CA LEU A 283 21.42 6.76 7.06
C LEU A 283 22.75 7.07 6.35
N ASN A 284 22.69 7.85 5.27
CA ASN A 284 23.88 8.29 4.53
C ASN A 284 24.83 9.13 5.39
N PHE A 285 24.31 10.05 6.20
CA PHE A 285 25.10 10.86 7.14
C PHE A 285 25.86 9.98 8.14
N ASN A 286 25.28 8.86 8.56
CA ASN A 286 25.90 7.91 9.48
C ASN A 286 26.75 6.83 8.79
N GLY A 287 27.02 6.97 7.49
CA GLY A 287 27.87 6.04 6.72
C GLY A 287 27.23 4.67 6.48
N VAL A 288 25.90 4.58 6.51
CA VAL A 288 25.18 3.34 6.17
C VAL A 288 25.10 3.23 4.66
N GLU A 289 25.69 2.18 4.09
CA GLU A 289 25.73 1.99 2.62
C GLU A 289 24.48 1.30 2.07
N GLU A 290 23.77 0.54 2.89
CA GLU A 290 22.60 -0.24 2.47
C GLU A 290 21.39 0.02 3.36
N VAL A 291 20.19 0.05 2.75
CA VAL A 291 18.93 0.11 3.49
C VAL A 291 18.83 -1.14 4.38
N PRO A 292 18.64 -0.98 5.70
CA PRO A 292 18.51 -2.13 6.59
C PRO A 292 17.35 -3.03 6.19
N LEU A 293 17.58 -4.35 6.21
CA LEU A 293 16.62 -5.37 5.72
C LEU A 293 15.22 -5.26 6.35
N ARG A 294 15.11 -4.74 7.58
CA ARG A 294 13.82 -4.51 8.25
C ARG A 294 12.89 -3.54 7.52
N TYR A 295 13.44 -2.68 6.66
CA TYR A 295 12.70 -1.74 5.81
C TYR A 295 12.47 -2.29 4.39
N VAL A 296 12.95 -3.50 4.09
CA VAL A 296 12.77 -4.19 2.81
C VAL A 296 11.66 -5.23 2.96
N LEU A 297 10.43 -4.79 2.72
CA LEU A 297 9.26 -5.64 2.95
C LEU A 297 9.13 -6.74 1.89
N PRO A 298 8.87 -8.01 2.29
CA PRO A 298 8.73 -9.12 1.34
C PRO A 298 7.72 -8.87 0.22
N ARG A 299 6.58 -8.25 0.56
CA ARG A 299 5.50 -7.94 -0.41
C ARG A 299 5.90 -7.02 -1.56
N TRP A 300 7.00 -6.28 -1.41
CA TRP A 300 7.52 -5.35 -2.42
C TRP A 300 8.64 -5.96 -3.25
N ARG A 301 9.08 -7.18 -2.93
CA ARG A 301 10.18 -7.83 -3.64
C ARG A 301 9.68 -8.53 -4.90
N LYS A 302 10.49 -8.49 -5.96
CA LYS A 302 10.19 -9.17 -7.22
C LYS A 302 10.24 -10.70 -7.12
N ASP A 303 10.93 -11.24 -6.12
CA ASP A 303 11.04 -12.67 -5.84
C ASP A 303 10.03 -13.18 -4.79
N PHE A 304 9.07 -12.35 -4.36
CA PHE A 304 8.08 -12.71 -3.35
C PHE A 304 7.35 -14.03 -3.66
N LYS A 305 6.88 -14.20 -4.91
CA LYS A 305 6.18 -15.42 -5.35
C LYS A 305 7.06 -16.67 -5.24
N ARG A 306 8.36 -16.55 -5.49
CA ARG A 306 9.34 -17.65 -5.34
C ARG A 306 9.58 -17.98 -3.88
N ILE A 307 9.69 -16.97 -3.02
CA ILE A 307 9.83 -17.14 -1.57
C ILE A 307 8.60 -17.84 -0.99
N GLN A 308 7.40 -17.43 -1.41
CA GLN A 308 6.15 -18.06 -0.96
C GLN A 308 6.08 -19.53 -1.41
N ALA A 309 6.38 -19.81 -2.68
CA ALA A 309 6.42 -21.17 -3.18
C ALA A 309 7.43 -22.05 -2.43
N ALA A 310 8.60 -21.51 -2.06
CA ALA A 310 9.61 -22.23 -1.29
C ALA A 310 9.22 -22.43 0.19
N ALA A 311 8.55 -21.45 0.82
CA ALA A 311 8.06 -21.56 2.20
C ALA A 311 6.93 -22.59 2.32
N ASP A 312 6.04 -22.64 1.33
CA ASP A 312 4.98 -23.66 1.25
C ASP A 312 5.56 -25.07 1.02
N ASN A 313 6.74 -25.18 0.40
CA ASN A 313 7.47 -26.44 0.24
C ASN A 313 8.16 -26.91 1.54
N GLY A 314 8.50 -26.00 2.46
CA GLY A 314 9.19 -26.31 3.72
C GLY A 314 8.29 -26.82 4.85
N LEU A 315 6.96 -26.67 4.71
CA LEU A 315 5.98 -27.07 5.72
C LEU A 315 5.31 -28.44 5.45
N ASN A 316 5.60 -29.09 4.33
CA ASN A 316 5.04 -30.41 3.99
C ASN A 316 6.04 -31.57 4.12
N GLY A 317 6.81 -31.55 5.21
CA GLY A 317 7.48 -32.74 5.75
C GLY A 317 6.63 -33.42 6.81
N GLY A 318 5.39 -33.85 6.48
CA GLY A 318 4.54 -34.49 7.48
C GLY A 318 3.16 -34.90 6.98
N PHE A 319 3.04 -36.19 6.65
CA PHE A 319 1.82 -36.99 6.52
C PHE A 319 0.81 -36.61 5.41
N VAL A 320 0.86 -37.46 4.38
CA VAL A 320 -0.19 -37.71 3.38
C VAL A 320 -1.52 -38.01 4.09
N ASN A 321 -2.55 -37.24 3.77
CA ASN A 321 -3.93 -37.72 3.83
C ASN A 321 -4.66 -37.27 2.56
N GLY A 322 -5.06 -38.26 1.75
CA GLY A 322 -5.70 -38.05 0.46
C GLY A 322 -7.14 -37.60 0.62
N THR A 323 -7.41 -36.31 0.42
CA THR A 323 -8.67 -35.74 -0.12
C THR A 323 -8.59 -34.22 -0.13
N ASP A 324 -7.62 -33.64 -0.85
CA ASP A 324 -7.58 -32.19 -1.02
C ASP A 324 -7.32 -31.82 -2.49
N ARG A 325 -8.41 -31.63 -3.24
CA ARG A 325 -8.36 -31.20 -4.66
C ARG A 325 -7.56 -29.90 -4.83
N VAL A 326 -7.50 -29.08 -3.78
CA VAL A 326 -6.73 -27.83 -3.75
C VAL A 326 -5.22 -28.11 -3.75
N GLN A 327 -4.76 -29.15 -3.04
CA GLN A 327 -3.35 -29.55 -3.06
C GLN A 327 -2.94 -30.17 -4.40
N TRP A 328 -3.83 -30.95 -5.03
CA TRP A 328 -3.58 -31.49 -6.36
C TRP A 328 -3.50 -30.37 -7.40
N PHE A 329 -4.41 -29.41 -7.33
CA PHE A 329 -4.39 -28.23 -8.19
C PHE A 329 -3.10 -27.45 -8.02
N ASP A 330 -2.70 -27.15 -6.77
CA ASP A 330 -1.47 -26.39 -6.48
C ASP A 330 -0.21 -27.13 -6.99
N GLN A 331 -0.12 -28.45 -6.78
CA GLN A 331 1.01 -29.25 -7.24
C GLN A 331 1.08 -29.34 -8.78
N LEU A 332 -0.06 -29.56 -9.45
CA LEU A 332 -0.13 -29.63 -10.91
C LEU A 332 0.18 -28.27 -11.53
N TYR A 333 -0.37 -27.20 -10.96
CA TYR A 333 -0.13 -25.83 -11.42
C TYR A 333 1.35 -25.45 -11.28
N LYS A 334 2.00 -25.78 -10.15
CA LYS A 334 3.44 -25.55 -9.94
C LYS A 334 4.31 -26.27 -10.98
N ASN A 335 4.02 -27.53 -11.27
CA ASN A 335 4.77 -28.30 -12.26
C ASN A 335 4.53 -27.80 -13.69
N ALA A 336 3.29 -27.42 -14.02
CA ALA A 336 2.98 -26.82 -15.31
C ALA A 336 3.67 -25.46 -15.49
N LEU A 337 3.78 -24.67 -14.41
CA LEU A 337 4.42 -23.36 -14.45
C LEU A 337 5.90 -23.46 -14.83
N GLN A 338 6.63 -24.47 -14.37
CA GLN A 338 8.03 -24.69 -14.77
C GLN A 338 8.17 -24.91 -16.28
N VAL A 339 7.26 -25.69 -16.87
CA VAL A 339 7.24 -25.94 -18.32
C VAL A 339 6.90 -24.66 -19.08
N VAL A 340 6.00 -23.84 -18.55
CA VAL A 340 5.67 -22.53 -19.12
C VAL A 340 6.86 -21.57 -19.04
N GLU A 341 7.55 -21.50 -17.90
CA GLU A 341 8.73 -20.65 -17.71
C GLU A 341 9.84 -21.00 -18.71
N GLU A 342 10.20 -22.29 -18.82
CA GLU A 342 11.18 -22.76 -19.81
C GLU A 342 10.69 -22.56 -21.27
N GLY A 343 9.39 -22.71 -21.50
CA GLY A 343 8.76 -22.48 -22.80
C GLY A 343 8.87 -21.05 -23.30
N THR A 344 9.02 -20.06 -22.41
CA THR A 344 9.12 -18.64 -22.80
C THR A 344 10.53 -18.19 -23.21
N VAL A 345 11.53 -19.07 -23.11
CA VAL A 345 12.95 -18.73 -23.36
C VAL A 345 13.25 -18.49 -24.85
N SER A 346 12.63 -19.24 -25.76
CA SER A 346 12.78 -19.04 -27.21
C SER A 346 11.57 -19.56 -28.00
N LEU A 347 11.46 -19.20 -29.28
CA LEU A 347 10.37 -19.68 -30.14
C LEU A 347 10.35 -21.21 -30.26
N ASP A 348 11.52 -21.85 -30.20
CA ASP A 348 11.62 -23.31 -30.27
C ASP A 348 11.22 -23.97 -28.94
N HIS A 349 11.60 -23.39 -27.80
CA HIS A 349 11.12 -23.85 -26.49
C HIS A 349 9.61 -23.68 -26.36
N TYR A 350 9.06 -22.58 -26.90
CA TYR A 350 7.62 -22.34 -26.92
C TYR A 350 6.89 -23.42 -27.71
N LYS A 351 7.36 -23.77 -28.92
CA LYS A 351 6.75 -24.83 -29.73
C LYS A 351 6.77 -26.18 -29.01
N VAL A 352 7.89 -26.53 -28.39
CA VAL A 352 8.04 -27.78 -27.63
C VAL A 352 7.13 -27.79 -26.40
N ALA A 353 7.14 -26.72 -25.60
CA ALA A 353 6.29 -26.59 -24.42
C ALA A 353 4.79 -26.67 -24.77
N MET A 354 4.37 -25.98 -25.84
CA MET A 354 2.98 -26.02 -26.32
C MET A 354 2.57 -27.43 -26.77
N GLN A 355 3.43 -28.13 -27.52
CA GLN A 355 3.16 -29.50 -27.95
C GLN A 355 3.05 -30.46 -26.77
N VAL A 356 3.95 -30.34 -25.79
CA VAL A 356 3.95 -31.18 -24.57
C VAL A 356 2.72 -30.93 -23.72
N LEU A 357 2.32 -29.67 -23.53
CA LEU A 357 1.12 -29.32 -22.77
C LEU A 357 -0.14 -29.86 -23.44
N GLN A 358 -0.23 -29.76 -24.78
CA GLN A 358 -1.39 -30.28 -25.52
C GLN A 358 -1.48 -31.80 -25.47
N GLN A 359 -0.35 -32.51 -25.65
CA GLN A 359 -0.31 -33.97 -25.52
C GLN A 359 -0.62 -34.43 -24.08
N SER A 360 -0.16 -33.68 -23.08
CA SER A 360 -0.46 -33.98 -21.68
C SER A 360 -1.94 -33.81 -21.38
N LEU A 361 -2.57 -32.76 -21.94
CA LEU A 361 -4.01 -32.52 -21.80
C LEU A 361 -4.84 -33.63 -22.46
N GLU A 362 -4.50 -34.02 -23.69
CA GLU A 362 -5.15 -35.14 -24.40
C GLU A 362 -5.05 -36.45 -23.62
N ARG A 363 -3.89 -36.73 -23.04
CA ARG A 363 -3.67 -37.91 -22.19
C ARG A 363 -4.53 -37.90 -20.94
N VAL A 364 -4.67 -36.74 -20.28
CA VAL A 364 -5.54 -36.60 -19.11
C VAL A 364 -7.01 -36.84 -19.48
N HIS A 365 -7.49 -36.27 -20.60
CA HIS A 365 -8.86 -36.52 -21.06
C HIS A 365 -9.09 -38.01 -21.41
N SER A 366 -8.09 -38.70 -21.97
CA SER A 366 -8.21 -40.13 -22.30
C SER A 366 -8.32 -41.08 -21.09
N VAL A 367 -8.15 -40.55 -19.87
CA VAL A 367 -8.39 -41.31 -18.63
C VAL A 367 -9.88 -41.42 -18.34
N GLU A 368 -10.69 -40.45 -18.79
CA GLU A 368 -12.16 -40.47 -18.63
C GLU A 368 -12.81 -41.53 -19.52
N ASP A 369 -12.26 -41.80 -20.72
CA ASP A 369 -12.76 -42.80 -21.68
C ASP A 369 -12.44 -44.26 -21.33
N LYS A 370 -11.68 -44.53 -20.25
CA LYS A 370 -11.31 -45.89 -19.82
C LYS A 370 -12.08 -46.39 -18.59
N GLN A 371 -13.06 -45.62 -18.12
CA GLN A 371 -13.88 -45.94 -16.95
C GLN A 371 -15.36 -46.23 -17.26
N GLU A 372 -15.74 -46.35 -18.54
CA GLU A 372 -16.93 -47.09 -18.99
C GLU A 372 -16.51 -48.48 -19.51
#